data_AF-A0A3N5LNC4-F1
#
_entry.id   AF-A0A3N5LNC4-F1
#
_cell.length_a   1.000
_cell.length_b   1.000
_cell.length_c   1.000
_cell.angle_alpha   90.00
_cell.angle_beta   90.00
_cell.angle_gamma   90.00
#
_symmetry.space_group_name_H-M   'P 1'
#
loop_
_entity.id
_entity.type
_entity.pdbx_description
1 polymer ?
#
loop_
_entity_poly.entity_id
_entity_poly.type
_entity_poly.pdbx_seq_one_letter_code
_entity_poly.pdbx_strand_id
1 'polypeptide(L)'
;MASINAARQWPRMSPRNPTLKRKDLMTTLSRRTFVALLAATGSGPLAYAGRAVFQQPDVKTKLMDIISDDLRNWEKHRSLLPMADAFHFLMRADLQKLETGRQEIHGDDMYALVQRNQSRPIESAEFEAHRLYLDIQYLISGEEFIALTPQQGLTVSKPYDESKDIEFYLKPPQYQKIAMNPGRFAVFYPEHAHLPNCHPNQPGPLHKVVVKVKLQSIKK
;
A
#
# COMPACT_ATOMS: atom_id res chain seq x y z
N MET A 1 -21.41 -57.91 19.86
CA MET A 1 -22.70 -57.68 19.18
C MET A 1 -22.49 -56.59 18.14
N ALA A 2 -22.79 -56.90 16.87
CA ALA A 2 -22.92 -56.04 15.66
C ALA A 2 -21.74 -55.07 15.35
N SER A 3 -20.87 -55.30 14.35
CA SER A 3 -21.09 -55.29 12.88
C SER A 3 -21.93 -54.06 12.45
N ILE A 4 -21.47 -53.18 11.55
CA ILE A 4 -21.52 -53.39 10.08
C ILE A 4 -20.70 -52.30 9.36
N ASN A 5 -19.96 -52.75 8.34
CA ASN A 5 -19.31 -52.00 7.25
C ASN A 5 -20.32 -51.27 6.35
N ALA A 6 -19.92 -50.16 5.71
CA ALA A 6 -20.27 -49.95 4.29
C ALA A 6 -19.40 -48.87 3.63
N ALA A 7 -18.36 -49.33 2.92
CA ALA A 7 -17.82 -48.62 1.78
C ALA A 7 -18.84 -48.58 0.64
N ARG A 8 -18.88 -47.49 -0.12
CA ARG A 8 -19.40 -47.49 -1.51
C ARG A 8 -18.45 -46.71 -2.41
N GLN A 9 -17.96 -47.41 -3.43
CA GLN A 9 -17.17 -46.90 -4.54
C GLN A 9 -18.06 -46.69 -5.79
N TRP A 10 -17.75 -45.61 -6.53
CA TRP A 10 -17.71 -45.40 -8.00
C TRP A 10 -18.99 -45.41 -8.89
N PRO A 11 -19.00 -44.71 -10.07
CA PRO A 11 -18.01 -44.82 -11.17
C PRO A 11 -17.43 -43.53 -11.77
N ARG A 12 -16.20 -43.68 -12.30
CA ARG A 12 -15.50 -42.80 -13.26
C ARG A 12 -16.26 -42.85 -14.58
N MET A 13 -16.41 -41.71 -15.25
CA MET A 13 -16.54 -41.66 -16.70
C MET A 13 -15.50 -40.69 -17.27
N SER A 14 -14.94 -41.12 -18.39
CA SER A 14 -13.76 -40.64 -19.11
C SER A 14 -14.10 -39.52 -20.12
N PRO A 15 -13.09 -38.88 -20.77
CA PRO A 15 -13.23 -37.60 -21.45
C PRO A 15 -13.69 -37.76 -22.90
N ARG A 16 -14.31 -36.71 -23.45
CA ARG A 16 -14.43 -36.52 -24.90
C ARG A 16 -13.96 -35.14 -25.31
N ASN A 17 -13.08 -35.15 -26.31
CA ASN A 17 -12.39 -34.05 -26.97
C ASN A 17 -13.14 -33.69 -28.29
N PRO A 18 -12.63 -32.84 -29.18
CA PRO A 18 -13.21 -31.56 -29.61
C PRO A 18 -13.80 -31.61 -31.05
N THR A 19 -14.38 -30.52 -31.55
CA THR A 19 -14.13 -29.92 -32.91
C THR A 19 -15.21 -28.92 -33.37
N LEU A 20 -14.76 -28.02 -34.27
CA LEU A 20 -15.44 -27.14 -35.26
C LEU A 20 -15.21 -25.64 -34.97
N LYS A 21 -14.14 -25.01 -35.48
CA LYS A 21 -13.78 -24.54 -36.86
C LYS A 21 -14.45 -23.21 -37.29
N ARG A 22 -13.56 -22.24 -37.60
CA ARG A 22 -13.58 -21.23 -38.69
C ARG A 22 -14.62 -20.09 -38.57
N LYS A 23 -14.40 -18.82 -38.90
CA LYS A 23 -13.35 -17.95 -39.51
C LYS A 23 -13.55 -16.54 -38.86
N ASP A 24 -12.63 -15.58 -38.87
CA ASP A 24 -12.40 -14.65 -39.97
C ASP A 24 -11.20 -13.71 -39.71
N LEU A 25 -10.80 -13.08 -40.80
CA LEU A 25 -9.51 -12.52 -41.16
C LEU A 25 -9.51 -10.97 -41.05
N MET A 26 -8.34 -10.39 -40.78
CA MET A 26 -7.92 -8.98 -41.01
C MET A 26 -8.60 -7.91 -40.13
N THR A 27 -7.90 -6.88 -39.63
CA THR A 27 -7.03 -5.98 -40.39
C THR A 27 -6.16 -5.15 -39.45
N THR A 28 -4.90 -4.98 -39.82
CA THR A 28 -3.90 -4.06 -39.25
C THR A 28 -4.29 -2.60 -39.51
N LEU A 29 -4.14 -1.71 -38.53
CA LEU A 29 -3.91 -0.29 -38.83
C LEU A 29 -2.99 0.35 -37.78
N SER A 30 -1.75 0.61 -38.20
CA SER A 30 -0.81 1.47 -37.48
C SER A 30 -1.25 2.92 -37.60
N ARG A 31 -1.33 3.65 -36.48
CA ARG A 31 -1.57 5.09 -36.51
C ARG A 31 -0.25 5.82 -36.74
N ARG A 32 -0.10 6.38 -37.94
CA ARG A 32 0.90 7.40 -38.29
C ARG A 32 0.29 8.79 -38.13
N THR A 33 1.03 9.63 -37.41
CA THR A 33 1.28 11.06 -37.62
C THR A 33 0.11 12.05 -37.52
N PHE A 34 0.24 13.02 -36.60
CA PHE A 34 0.01 14.43 -36.92
C PHE A 34 0.93 15.30 -36.04
N VAL A 35 1.94 15.89 -36.68
CA VAL A 35 2.66 17.09 -36.18
C VAL A 35 2.22 18.21 -37.10
N ALA A 36 1.60 19.25 -36.54
CA ALA A 36 1.33 20.49 -37.25
C ALA A 36 1.78 21.68 -36.40
N LEU A 37 2.40 22.61 -37.12
CA LEU A 37 3.32 23.66 -36.71
C LEU A 37 2.60 24.86 -36.06
N LEU A 38 3.24 25.46 -35.05
CA LEU A 38 2.92 26.80 -34.56
C LEU A 38 3.32 27.85 -35.61
N ALA A 39 2.42 28.79 -35.93
CA ALA A 39 2.66 30.23 -35.97
C ALA A 39 1.42 30.95 -36.53
N ALA A 40 0.87 31.89 -35.76
CA ALA A 40 0.65 33.29 -36.18
C ALA A 40 -0.33 34.01 -35.24
N THR A 41 0.06 35.24 -34.98
CA THR A 41 -0.59 36.33 -34.24
C THR A 41 -2.00 36.66 -34.73
N GLY A 42 -2.92 36.99 -33.82
CA GLY A 42 -4.22 37.56 -34.19
C GLY A 42 -5.15 37.81 -33.02
N SER A 43 -5.35 39.08 -32.71
CA SER A 43 -6.21 39.65 -31.67
C SER A 43 -7.70 39.37 -31.93
N GLY A 44 -8.44 38.94 -30.91
CA GLY A 44 -9.90 38.80 -30.93
C GLY A 44 -10.45 38.33 -29.59
N PRO A 45 -11.64 38.77 -29.15
CA PRO A 45 -12.09 38.62 -27.77
C PRO A 45 -12.46 37.16 -27.44
N LEU A 46 -11.95 36.67 -26.30
CA LEU A 46 -12.30 35.36 -25.76
C LEU A 46 -13.76 35.35 -25.27
N ALA A 47 -14.64 34.78 -26.08
CA ALA A 47 -15.93 34.29 -25.62
C ALA A 47 -15.73 32.94 -24.93
N TYR A 48 -16.03 32.90 -23.63
CA TYR A 48 -16.02 31.72 -22.79
C TYR A 48 -17.26 30.86 -23.09
N ALA A 49 -17.10 29.75 -23.81
CA ALA A 49 -18.12 28.71 -23.92
C ALA A 49 -17.47 27.37 -24.30
N GLY A 50 -17.30 26.49 -23.33
CA GLY A 50 -16.75 25.15 -23.55
C GLY A 50 -16.45 24.45 -22.25
N ARG A 51 -17.51 24.05 -21.52
CA ARG A 51 -17.38 23.17 -20.36
C ARG A 51 -16.94 21.80 -20.87
N ALA A 52 -15.63 21.58 -20.95
CA ALA A 52 -15.06 20.25 -21.15
C ALA A 52 -15.42 19.43 -19.91
N VAL A 53 -16.54 18.71 -19.97
CA VAL A 53 -16.87 17.67 -19.01
C VAL A 53 -15.92 16.52 -19.32
N PHE A 54 -14.72 16.59 -18.72
CA PHE A 54 -13.90 15.40 -18.55
C PHE A 54 -14.67 14.50 -17.59
N GLN A 55 -15.49 13.61 -18.14
CA GLN A 55 -15.95 12.46 -17.38
C GLN A 55 -14.69 11.67 -17.03
N GLN A 56 -14.25 11.80 -15.77
CA GLN A 56 -13.31 10.85 -15.21
C GLN A 56 -13.99 9.49 -15.28
N PRO A 57 -13.32 8.44 -15.78
CA PRO A 57 -13.87 7.10 -15.68
C PRO A 57 -14.13 6.82 -14.20
N ASP A 58 -15.37 6.43 -13.88
CA ASP A 58 -15.79 5.89 -12.59
C ASP A 58 -14.99 4.63 -12.28
N VAL A 59 -13.72 4.80 -11.92
CA VAL A 59 -12.98 3.78 -11.21
C VAL A 59 -13.60 3.80 -9.82
N LYS A 60 -14.57 2.90 -9.60
CA LYS A 60 -14.88 2.42 -8.26
C LYS A 60 -13.56 1.91 -7.68
N THR A 61 -12.84 2.80 -7.01
CA THR A 61 -11.66 2.48 -6.22
C THR A 61 -12.14 1.46 -5.22
N LYS A 62 -11.80 0.18 -5.47
CA LYS A 62 -11.84 -0.84 -4.43
C LYS A 62 -11.11 -0.21 -3.26
N LEU A 63 -11.83 0.07 -2.17
CA LEU A 63 -11.24 0.63 -0.97
C LEU A 63 -10.03 -0.26 -0.66
N MET A 64 -8.85 0.34 -0.58
CA MET A 64 -7.69 -0.40 -0.11
C MET A 64 -8.01 -0.76 1.33
N ASP A 65 -8.18 -2.05 1.62
CA ASP A 65 -8.46 -2.54 2.97
C ASP A 65 -7.19 -2.39 3.81
N ILE A 66 -6.90 -1.15 4.23
CA ILE A 66 -5.85 -0.86 5.19
C ILE A 66 -6.43 -0.99 6.59
N ILE A 67 -5.69 -1.70 7.44
CA ILE A 67 -6.02 -1.80 8.85
C ILE A 67 -5.34 -0.65 9.58
N SER A 68 -6.14 0.27 10.12
CA SER A 68 -5.69 1.31 11.03
C SER A 68 -6.69 1.51 12.16
N ASP A 69 -6.22 1.37 13.39
CA ASP A 69 -7.05 1.39 14.60
C ASP A 69 -6.22 1.83 15.81
N ASP A 70 -6.87 2.02 16.95
CA ASP A 70 -6.22 2.12 18.25
C ASP A 70 -5.51 0.80 18.59
N LEU A 71 -4.31 0.89 19.13
CA LEU A 71 -3.51 -0.28 19.49
C LEU A 71 -4.29 -1.24 20.39
N ARG A 72 -5.13 -0.76 21.32
CA ARG A 72 -5.93 -1.62 22.22
C ARG A 72 -6.92 -2.52 21.49
N ASN A 73 -7.21 -2.24 20.22
CA ASN A 73 -8.13 -2.99 19.39
C ASN A 73 -7.44 -4.00 18.45
N TRP A 74 -6.11 -4.11 18.45
CA TRP A 74 -5.39 -4.90 17.44
C TRP A 74 -5.87 -6.37 17.36
N GLU A 75 -6.19 -6.99 18.50
CA GLU A 75 -6.67 -8.38 18.58
C GLU A 75 -8.02 -8.63 17.89
N LYS A 76 -8.82 -7.57 17.67
CA LYS A 76 -10.10 -7.66 16.93
C LYS A 76 -9.86 -7.96 15.46
N HIS A 77 -8.70 -7.61 14.93
CA HIS A 77 -8.31 -7.84 13.55
C HIS A 77 -7.67 -9.22 13.42
N ARG A 78 -8.48 -10.24 13.11
CA ARG A 78 -8.02 -11.64 13.04
C ARG A 78 -6.83 -11.87 12.10
N SER A 79 -6.73 -11.08 11.03
CA SER A 79 -5.61 -11.11 10.09
C SER A 79 -4.28 -10.65 10.70
N LEU A 80 -4.29 -9.98 11.85
CA LEU A 80 -3.10 -9.51 12.55
C LEU A 80 -2.57 -10.51 13.59
N LEU A 81 -3.35 -11.54 13.94
CA LEU A 81 -2.95 -12.54 14.95
C LEU A 81 -1.64 -13.27 14.60
N PRO A 82 -1.34 -13.61 13.34
CA PRO A 82 -0.03 -14.18 12.97
C PRO A 82 1.17 -13.27 13.26
N MET A 83 0.94 -11.97 13.52
CA MET A 83 1.95 -10.96 13.82
C MET A 83 1.82 -10.43 15.25
N ALA A 84 1.21 -11.21 16.16
CA ALA A 84 0.95 -10.80 17.55
C ALA A 84 2.19 -10.24 18.27
N ASP A 85 3.37 -10.81 18.04
CA ASP A 85 4.61 -10.36 18.68
C ASP A 85 4.98 -8.91 18.34
N ALA A 86 4.62 -8.42 17.14
CA ALA A 86 4.78 -7.02 16.79
C ALA A 86 3.92 -6.12 17.70
N PHE A 87 2.67 -6.51 17.95
CA PHE A 87 1.75 -5.76 18.80
C PHE A 87 2.11 -5.88 20.28
N HIS A 88 2.54 -7.06 20.74
CA HIS A 88 3.08 -7.23 22.08
C HIS A 88 4.29 -6.32 22.32
N PHE A 89 5.19 -6.20 21.34
CA PHE A 89 6.30 -5.26 21.40
C PHE A 89 5.80 -3.81 21.56
N LEU A 90 4.82 -3.40 20.76
CA LEU A 90 4.21 -2.05 20.82
C LEU A 90 3.43 -1.79 22.13
N MET A 91 3.08 -2.82 22.90
CA MET A 91 2.39 -2.69 24.18
C MET A 91 3.34 -2.66 25.40
N ARG A 92 4.65 -2.74 25.19
CA ARG A 92 5.65 -2.69 26.27
C ARG A 92 5.54 -1.41 27.10
N ALA A 93 5.61 -1.56 28.42
CA ALA A 93 5.56 -0.43 29.36
C ALA A 93 6.74 0.56 29.21
N ASP A 94 7.89 0.08 28.72
CA ASP A 94 9.09 0.88 28.49
C ASP A 94 9.23 1.42 27.06
N LEU A 95 8.25 1.18 26.17
CA LEU A 95 8.35 1.52 24.74
C LEU A 95 8.76 2.98 24.51
N GLN A 96 8.19 3.92 25.28
CA GLN A 96 8.47 5.35 25.15
C GLN A 96 9.91 5.75 25.55
N LYS A 97 10.61 4.88 26.29
CA LYS A 97 11.95 5.13 26.80
C LYS A 97 13.04 4.49 25.92
N LEU A 98 12.66 3.65 24.96
CA LEU A 98 13.61 3.01 24.07
C LEU A 98 14.41 4.05 23.27
N GLU A 99 15.69 3.75 23.08
CA GLU A 99 16.58 4.57 22.27
C GLU A 99 16.19 4.51 20.79
N THR A 100 16.44 5.60 20.07
CA THR A 100 16.23 5.66 18.63
C THR A 100 17.13 4.64 17.94
N GLY A 101 16.58 3.88 16.99
CA GLY A 101 17.31 2.85 16.26
C GLY A 101 16.56 1.52 16.19
N ARG A 102 17.28 0.49 15.77
CA ARG A 102 16.75 -0.86 15.59
C ARG A 102 16.67 -1.61 16.92
N GLN A 103 15.54 -2.26 17.16
CA GLN A 103 15.25 -3.12 18.29
C GLN A 103 14.83 -4.49 17.74
N GLU A 104 15.56 -5.54 18.11
CA GLU A 104 15.25 -6.90 17.63
C GLU A 104 13.98 -7.44 18.29
N ILE A 105 13.13 -8.10 17.50
CA ILE A 105 12.01 -8.91 18.01
C ILE A 105 12.29 -10.38 17.67
N HIS A 106 12.53 -10.68 16.40
CA HIS A 106 12.90 -12.00 15.85
C HIS A 106 13.99 -11.87 14.77
N GLY A 107 15.05 -11.12 15.05
CA GLY A 107 16.12 -10.89 14.07
C GLY A 107 15.60 -10.18 12.82
N ASP A 108 16.07 -10.60 11.65
CA ASP A 108 15.60 -10.07 10.36
C ASP A 108 14.19 -10.52 9.98
N ASP A 109 13.57 -11.46 10.68
CA ASP A 109 12.18 -11.84 10.38
C ASP A 109 11.17 -10.84 10.94
N MET A 110 11.53 -10.15 12.03
CA MET A 110 10.72 -9.10 12.65
C MET A 110 11.59 -8.20 13.53
N TYR A 111 11.58 -6.89 13.28
CA TYR A 111 12.30 -5.91 14.09
C TYR A 111 11.55 -4.58 14.14
N ALA A 112 11.81 -3.80 15.17
CA ALA A 112 11.23 -2.47 15.34
C ALA A 112 12.26 -1.38 15.11
N LEU A 113 11.86 -0.32 14.42
CA LEU A 113 12.64 0.91 14.28
C LEU A 113 11.98 1.99 15.15
N VAL A 114 12.64 2.34 16.25
CA VAL A 114 12.24 3.46 17.11
C VAL A 114 12.77 4.74 16.48
N GLN A 115 11.89 5.72 16.25
CA GLN A 115 12.21 6.93 15.50
C GLN A 115 11.77 8.18 16.26
N ARG A 116 12.67 9.17 16.32
CA ARG A 116 12.38 10.53 16.79
C ARG A 116 12.72 11.49 15.65
N ASN A 117 11.69 11.98 14.96
CA ASN A 117 11.81 12.77 13.74
C ASN A 117 11.10 14.11 13.89
N GLN A 118 11.42 15.06 13.02
CA GLN A 118 10.55 16.22 12.77
C GLN A 118 9.59 15.86 11.64
N SER A 119 8.30 16.13 11.81
CA SER A 119 7.33 16.01 10.72
C SER A 119 7.61 17.03 9.63
N ARG A 120 7.19 16.71 8.40
CA ARG A 120 7.49 17.47 7.18
C ARG A 120 6.25 17.72 6.34
N PRO A 121 6.23 18.72 5.44
CA PRO A 121 5.13 18.90 4.51
C PRO A 121 5.10 17.75 3.50
N ILE A 122 3.90 17.37 3.05
CA ILE A 122 3.71 16.24 2.11
C ILE A 122 4.40 16.47 0.76
N GLU A 123 4.64 17.74 0.40
CA GLU A 123 5.33 18.16 -0.81
C GLU A 123 6.83 17.90 -0.77
N SER A 124 7.41 17.70 0.42
CA SER A 124 8.86 17.55 0.61
C SER A 124 9.37 16.10 0.57
N ALA A 125 8.50 15.13 0.28
CA ALA A 125 8.85 13.72 0.29
C ALA A 125 8.19 12.94 -0.86
N GLU A 126 8.69 11.73 -1.06
CA GLU A 126 8.25 10.80 -2.09
C GLU A 126 7.49 9.64 -1.44
N PHE A 127 6.62 9.00 -2.20
CA PHE A 127 5.99 7.76 -1.76
C PHE A 127 7.02 6.64 -1.77
N GLU A 128 6.96 5.75 -0.79
CA GLU A 128 7.80 4.57 -0.66
C GLU A 128 6.95 3.29 -0.60
N ALA A 129 7.48 2.19 -1.11
CA ALA A 129 6.93 0.86 -0.93
C ALA A 129 8.05 -0.15 -0.70
N HIS A 130 7.68 -1.27 -0.09
CA HIS A 130 8.56 -2.38 0.28
C HIS A 130 8.16 -3.63 -0.51
N ARG A 131 9.06 -4.60 -0.66
CA ARG A 131 8.78 -5.89 -1.34
C ARG A 131 8.90 -7.07 -0.40
N LEU A 132 9.79 -7.01 0.59
CA LEU A 132 10.09 -8.11 1.50
C LEU A 132 9.36 -7.98 2.84
N TYR A 133 9.20 -6.75 3.32
CA TYR A 133 8.57 -6.45 4.60
C TYR A 133 7.22 -5.76 4.40
N LEU A 134 6.32 -5.98 5.36
CA LEU A 134 5.25 -5.04 5.64
C LEU A 134 5.63 -4.14 6.82
N ASP A 135 4.95 -3.02 6.91
CA ASP A 135 5.12 -2.02 7.96
C ASP A 135 3.92 -1.99 8.89
N ILE A 136 4.18 -2.05 10.19
CA ILE A 136 3.23 -1.66 11.23
C ILE A 136 3.74 -0.37 11.84
N GLN A 137 3.15 0.76 11.44
CA GLN A 137 3.54 2.08 11.95
C GLN A 137 2.65 2.47 13.12
N TYR A 138 3.26 2.79 14.27
CA TYR A 138 2.59 3.15 15.50
C TYR A 138 3.10 4.49 16.03
N LEU A 139 2.18 5.41 16.34
CA LEU A 139 2.53 6.73 16.85
C LEU A 139 2.49 6.74 18.39
N ILE A 140 3.63 7.07 19.02
CA ILE A 140 3.74 7.23 20.48
C ILE A 140 3.33 8.64 20.89
N SER A 141 3.87 9.67 20.22
CA SER A 141 3.55 11.08 20.50
C SER A 141 3.75 11.96 19.27
N GLY A 142 3.05 13.09 19.23
CA GLY A 142 3.03 14.01 18.09
C GLY A 142 1.74 13.88 17.29
N GLU A 143 1.74 14.44 16.08
CA GLU A 143 0.61 14.43 15.16
C GLU A 143 1.12 14.14 13.74
N GLU A 144 0.61 13.10 13.11
CA GLU A 144 1.09 12.64 11.80
C GLU A 144 -0.08 12.36 10.84
N PHE A 145 0.12 12.69 9.56
CA PHE A 145 -0.56 12.05 8.45
C PHE A 145 0.39 11.09 7.76
N ILE A 146 -0.15 9.92 7.37
CA ILE A 146 0.51 9.03 6.42
C ILE A 146 -0.34 9.05 5.15
N ALA A 147 0.23 9.54 4.05
CA ALA A 147 -0.43 9.44 2.76
C ALA A 147 -0.22 8.05 2.17
N LEU A 148 -1.20 7.55 1.40
CA LEU A 148 -1.16 6.19 0.86
C LEU A 148 -1.93 6.06 -0.45
N THR A 149 -1.53 5.08 -1.24
CA THR A 149 -2.10 4.79 -2.56
C THR A 149 -1.69 3.37 -3.00
N PRO A 150 -2.38 2.72 -3.97
CA PRO A 150 -1.87 1.50 -4.57
C PRO A 150 -0.51 1.75 -5.21
N GLN A 151 0.45 0.88 -4.93
CA GLN A 151 1.76 0.91 -5.58
C GLN A 151 1.62 0.67 -7.09
N GLN A 152 0.66 -0.14 -7.51
CA GLN A 152 0.46 -0.50 -8.91
C GLN A 152 0.19 0.72 -9.79
N GLY A 153 0.99 0.89 -10.84
CA GLY A 153 0.83 1.95 -11.82
C GLY A 153 1.45 3.29 -11.44
N LEU A 154 2.15 3.37 -10.29
CA LEU A 154 2.93 4.55 -9.94
C LEU A 154 4.21 4.65 -10.79
N THR A 155 4.64 5.88 -11.05
CA THR A 155 5.91 6.17 -11.71
C THR A 155 7.06 6.09 -10.69
N VAL A 156 7.97 5.14 -10.90
CA VAL A 156 9.19 5.00 -10.09
C VAL A 156 10.07 6.26 -10.24
N SER A 157 10.43 6.88 -9.12
CA SER A 157 11.35 8.03 -9.07
C SER A 157 12.78 7.62 -8.70
N LYS A 158 12.92 6.62 -7.83
CA LYS A 158 14.19 5.94 -7.55
C LYS A 158 13.96 4.44 -7.57
N PRO A 159 14.80 3.68 -8.31
CA PRO A 159 14.63 2.24 -8.44
C PRO A 159 14.76 1.54 -7.09
N TYR A 160 14.16 0.36 -6.99
CA TYR A 160 14.24 -0.49 -5.82
C TYR A 160 15.70 -0.77 -5.37
N ASP A 161 15.97 -0.52 -4.08
CA ASP A 161 17.21 -0.85 -3.39
C ASP A 161 16.98 -2.10 -2.52
N GLU A 162 17.53 -3.24 -2.97
CA GLU A 162 17.43 -4.53 -2.29
C GLU A 162 18.00 -4.52 -0.86
N SER A 163 19.04 -3.72 -0.60
CA SER A 163 19.69 -3.69 0.70
C SER A 163 18.85 -3.01 1.78
N LYS A 164 17.92 -2.14 1.35
CA LYS A 164 17.03 -1.36 2.22
C LYS A 164 15.56 -1.76 2.09
N ASP A 165 15.25 -2.69 1.19
CA ASP A 165 13.89 -3.07 0.81
C ASP A 165 13.00 -1.85 0.50
N ILE A 166 13.46 -0.94 -0.36
CA ILE A 166 12.72 0.32 -0.62
C ILE A 166 12.76 0.74 -2.09
N GLU A 167 11.61 1.16 -2.61
CA GLU A 167 11.45 1.78 -3.92
C GLU A 167 10.68 3.09 -3.77
N PHE A 168 11.11 4.14 -4.45
CA PHE A 168 10.47 5.46 -4.36
C PHE A 168 9.68 5.79 -5.62
N TYR A 169 8.58 6.52 -5.43
CA TYR A 169 7.64 6.88 -6.48
C TYR A 169 7.33 8.37 -6.48
N LEU A 170 7.11 8.92 -7.67
CA LEU A 170 6.56 10.26 -7.81
C LEU A 170 5.17 10.34 -7.18
N LYS A 171 4.88 11.49 -6.55
CA LYS A 171 3.57 11.75 -5.93
C LYS A 171 2.45 11.65 -6.97
N PRO A 172 1.46 10.75 -6.80
CA PRO A 172 0.33 10.66 -7.70
C PRO A 172 -0.63 11.86 -7.53
N PRO A 173 -1.51 12.12 -8.51
CA PRO A 173 -2.52 13.17 -8.40
C PRO A 173 -3.57 12.88 -7.33
N GLN A 174 -3.82 11.60 -7.03
CA GLN A 174 -4.79 11.13 -6.04
C GLN A 174 -4.12 10.17 -5.06
N TYR A 175 -4.39 10.37 -3.78
CA TYR A 175 -3.95 9.53 -2.67
C TYR A 175 -4.87 9.75 -1.46
N GLN A 176 -4.91 8.79 -0.55
CA GLN A 176 -5.63 8.89 0.71
C GLN A 176 -4.68 9.34 1.82
N LYS A 177 -5.23 9.79 2.95
CA LYS A 177 -4.46 10.15 4.15
C LYS A 177 -5.04 9.43 5.37
N ILE A 178 -4.17 8.84 6.18
CA ILE A 178 -4.53 8.30 7.50
C ILE A 178 -4.08 9.30 8.56
N ALA A 179 -5.01 9.71 9.41
CA ALA A 179 -4.74 10.47 10.63
C ALA A 179 -4.16 9.54 11.69
N MET A 180 -2.91 9.82 12.08
CA MET A 180 -2.21 9.12 13.15
C MET A 180 -2.20 10.03 14.38
N ASN A 181 -2.90 9.57 15.42
CA ASN A 181 -2.86 10.14 16.76
C ASN A 181 -2.10 9.18 17.69
N PRO A 182 -1.53 9.68 18.81
CA PRO A 182 -0.89 8.85 19.81
C PRO A 182 -1.75 7.64 20.20
N GLY A 183 -1.17 6.45 20.18
CA GLY A 183 -1.89 5.20 20.46
C GLY A 183 -2.50 4.52 19.23
N ARG A 184 -2.43 5.13 18.04
CA ARG A 184 -2.95 4.54 16.79
C ARG A 184 -1.85 3.81 16.01
N PHE A 185 -2.22 2.71 15.35
CA PHE A 185 -1.38 2.02 14.37
C PHE A 185 -1.99 2.02 12.96
N ALA A 186 -1.16 1.76 11.96
CA ALA A 186 -1.56 1.48 10.58
C ALA A 186 -0.65 0.41 9.97
N VAL A 187 -1.22 -0.48 9.15
CA VAL A 187 -0.49 -1.60 8.51
C VAL A 187 -0.39 -1.39 6.99
N PHE A 188 0.83 -1.38 6.47
CA PHE A 188 1.13 -1.20 5.05
C PHE A 188 1.82 -2.45 4.50
N TYR A 189 1.12 -3.18 3.64
CA TYR A 189 1.67 -4.29 2.87
C TYR A 189 2.45 -3.77 1.65
N PRO A 190 3.25 -4.61 0.96
CA PRO A 190 3.98 -4.20 -0.26
C PRO A 190 3.17 -3.48 -1.34
N GLU A 191 1.90 -3.83 -1.50
CA GLU A 191 0.99 -3.18 -2.44
C GLU A 191 0.58 -1.75 -2.02
N HIS A 192 0.89 -1.32 -0.79
CA HIS A 192 0.55 -0.02 -0.21
C HIS A 192 1.75 0.92 -0.28
N ALA A 193 1.87 1.66 -1.38
CA ALA A 193 2.79 2.79 -1.41
C ALA A 193 2.31 3.85 -0.42
N HIS A 194 3.20 4.30 0.44
CA HIS A 194 2.87 5.20 1.53
C HIS A 194 3.93 6.30 1.69
N LEU A 195 3.57 7.39 2.34
CA LEU A 195 4.43 8.54 2.56
C LEU A 195 4.24 8.97 4.03
N PRO A 196 5.13 8.53 4.94
CA PRO A 196 5.01 8.82 6.36
C PRO A 196 5.68 10.14 6.73
N ASN A 197 5.57 10.49 8.01
CA ASN A 197 6.11 11.66 8.70
C ASN A 197 5.52 13.01 8.25
N CYS A 198 4.31 13.04 7.69
CA CYS A 198 3.69 14.30 7.30
C CYS A 198 2.98 14.99 8.45
N HIS A 199 3.05 16.31 8.55
CA HIS A 199 2.16 17.06 9.44
C HIS A 199 0.84 17.43 8.75
N PRO A 200 -0.26 17.51 9.51
CA PRO A 200 -1.51 18.09 9.02
C PRO A 200 -1.43 19.60 8.80
N ASN A 201 -0.80 20.30 9.74
CA ASN A 201 -0.85 21.75 9.82
C ASN A 201 0.57 22.35 9.83
N GLN A 202 1.32 22.11 10.89
CA GLN A 202 2.66 22.67 11.09
C GLN A 202 3.67 21.58 11.47
N PRO A 203 4.97 21.77 11.16
CA PRO A 203 6.02 20.85 11.60
C PRO A 203 6.01 20.70 13.13
N GLY A 204 6.24 19.48 13.60
CA GLY A 204 6.30 19.14 15.02
C GLY A 204 7.11 17.86 15.26
N PRO A 205 7.55 17.63 16.51
CA PRO A 205 8.27 16.42 16.85
C PRO A 205 7.36 15.20 16.77
N LEU A 206 7.88 14.12 16.20
CA LEU A 206 7.26 12.81 16.16
C LEU A 206 8.10 11.82 16.97
N HIS A 207 7.42 11.00 17.76
CA HIS A 207 8.00 9.79 18.33
C HIS A 207 7.15 8.62 17.90
N LYS A 208 7.73 7.69 17.15
CA LYS A 208 7.00 6.56 16.57
C LYS A 208 7.85 5.30 16.51
N VAL A 209 7.17 4.19 16.30
CA VAL A 209 7.79 2.89 16.03
C VAL A 209 7.27 2.38 14.71
N VAL A 210 8.17 1.87 13.88
CA VAL A 210 7.84 1.12 12.67
C VAL A 210 8.30 -0.31 12.88
N VAL A 211 7.36 -1.24 13.08
CA VAL A 211 7.71 -2.67 13.11
C VAL A 211 7.72 -3.19 11.68
N LYS A 212 8.87 -3.71 11.26
CA LYS A 212 9.07 -4.38 9.99
C LYS A 212 8.81 -5.87 10.19
N VAL A 213 7.91 -6.45 9.41
CA VAL A 213 7.58 -7.88 9.46
C VAL A 213 7.84 -8.50 8.09
N LYS A 214 8.75 -9.48 8.03
CA LYS A 214 9.09 -10.14 6.77
C LYS A 214 7.92 -10.99 6.31
N LEU A 215 7.45 -10.81 5.07
CA LEU A 215 6.26 -11.52 4.60
C LEU A 215 6.40 -13.06 4.68
N GLN A 216 7.61 -13.58 4.47
CA GLN A 216 7.88 -15.01 4.51
C GLN A 216 7.86 -15.60 5.93
N SER A 217 8.01 -14.78 6.98
CA SER A 217 7.98 -15.25 8.37
C SER A 217 6.55 -15.35 8.92
N ILE A 218 5.56 -14.76 8.24
CA ILE A 218 4.16 -14.80 8.65
C ILE A 218 3.61 -16.22 8.40
N LYS A 219 3.36 -16.94 9.50
CA LYS A 219 2.78 -18.28 9.45
C LYS A 219 1.31 -18.18 9.01
N LYS A 220 0.93 -18.99 8.03
CA LYS A 220 -0.47 -19.09 7.53
C LYS A 220 -1.33 -19.94 8.46
#